data_AF-A0A958SIZ3-F1
#
_entry.id   AF-A0A958SIZ3-F1
#
_cell.length_a   1.000
_cell.length_b   1.000
_cell.length_c   1.000
_cell.angle_alpha   90.00
_cell.angle_beta   90.00
_cell.angle_gamma   90.00
#
_symmetry.space_group_name_H-M   'P 1'
#
loop_
_entity.id
_entity.type
_entity.pdbx_description
1 polymer ?
#
loop_
_entity_poly.entity_id
_entity_poly.type
_entity_poly.pdbx_seq_one_letter_code
_entity_poly.pdbx_strand_id
1 'polypeptide(L)'
;MEFVITASVNKIDTFLEKTMKKLILAGSLIALSSIWVACDSKFVESSPDSVQLSGITLDERLTQKAEIDERINQIDQGVEKVKRIIDLFKKIQNPDQAQDVYTPIDFVLDVNAELKAKIPENRDGRLVRYSKIELPLTVLSEECRTLHTSLESSVIYEESDEESTTESTEKKAIGEKLTYSFRSCASEEKYLVAVEANWIGSNLEIKLNNENLETIFKDIVVNEVLKDSACRITQDSEKIIDTIHCSNIKVQLSNSEDAMVNDMIFNNSGEVRFEANADIFENARKKATSEITVLANGEVKFDLNKIEENASESQ
;
A
#
# COMPACT_ATOMS: atom_id res chain seq x y z
N MET A 1 16.81 31.27 0.94
CA MET A 1 15.67 32.19 1.17
C MET A 1 14.77 31.44 2.14
N GLU A 2 14.85 31.75 3.43
CA GLU A 2 14.10 31.04 4.48
C GLU A 2 12.61 31.41 4.39
N PHE A 3 11.77 30.46 3.99
CA PHE A 3 10.32 30.61 4.07
C PHE A 3 9.84 30.01 5.39
N VAL A 4 9.59 30.86 6.38
CA VAL A 4 8.88 30.45 7.59
C VAL A 4 7.39 30.39 7.26
N ILE A 5 6.92 29.23 6.81
CA ILE A 5 5.48 28.97 6.66
C ILE A 5 4.96 28.45 8.00
N THR A 6 4.35 29.33 8.80
CA THR A 6 3.64 28.94 10.02
C THR A 6 2.31 28.28 9.65
N ALA A 7 2.36 27.05 9.15
CA ALA A 7 1.16 26.23 9.05
C ALA A 7 0.69 25.90 10.46
N SER A 8 -0.48 26.37 10.84
CA SER A 8 -1.11 26.06 12.12
C SER A 8 -1.55 24.59 12.11
N VAL A 9 -0.64 23.67 12.41
CA VAL A 9 -0.94 22.24 12.63
C VAL A 9 -1.58 22.09 14.01
N ASN A 10 -2.82 22.58 14.15
CA ASN A 10 -3.61 22.34 15.35
C ASN A 10 -4.47 21.08 15.13
N LYS A 11 -4.17 20.06 15.94
CA LYS A 11 -4.89 18.79 16.18
C LYS A 11 -4.61 17.63 15.23
N ILE A 12 -3.50 16.95 15.47
CA ILE A 12 -3.32 15.54 15.05
C ILE A 12 -3.64 14.56 16.20
N ASP A 13 -3.65 14.98 17.48
CA ASP A 13 -3.71 14.04 18.62
C ASP A 13 -4.96 14.04 19.52
N THR A 14 -6.09 14.67 19.16
CA THR A 14 -7.26 14.74 20.08
C THR A 14 -8.57 14.14 19.59
N PHE A 15 -8.58 13.37 18.50
CA PHE A 15 -9.82 12.73 18.02
C PHE A 15 -10.01 11.26 18.45
N LEU A 16 -8.99 10.60 19.00
CA LEU A 16 -9.07 9.19 19.40
C LEU A 16 -9.53 8.94 20.85
N GLU A 17 -9.71 10.00 21.66
CA GLU A 17 -10.01 9.84 23.10
C GLU A 17 -11.49 10.05 23.48
N LYS A 18 -12.41 10.24 22.50
CA LYS A 18 -13.79 10.70 22.80
C LYS A 18 -14.96 9.81 22.36
N THR A 19 -14.74 8.51 22.15
CA THR A 19 -15.84 7.58 21.81
C THR A 19 -15.89 6.32 22.65
N MET A 20 -15.38 6.37 23.89
CA MET A 20 -15.57 5.29 24.87
C MET A 20 -15.98 5.87 26.22
N LYS A 21 -17.29 6.13 26.38
CA LYS A 21 -18.07 6.00 27.63
C LYS A 21 -19.43 6.68 27.55
N LYS A 22 -20.47 5.89 27.91
CA LYS A 22 -21.90 6.16 28.20
C LYS A 22 -22.83 5.61 27.12
N LEU A 23 -23.90 4.85 27.40
CA LEU A 23 -24.50 4.25 28.60
C LEU A 23 -25.68 3.41 28.02
N ILE A 24 -25.72 2.09 28.14
CA ILE A 24 -26.59 1.30 29.05
C ILE A 24 -28.09 1.72 29.11
N LEU A 25 -28.94 0.75 28.73
CA LEU A 25 -30.35 0.43 29.08
C LEU A 25 -31.51 1.40 28.79
N ALA A 26 -32.42 0.96 27.91
CA ALA A 26 -33.84 0.63 28.15
C ALA A 26 -34.41 0.13 26.80
N GLY A 27 -35.17 -0.95 26.63
CA GLY A 27 -36.07 -1.67 27.51
C GLY A 27 -37.39 -1.88 26.77
N SER A 28 -37.84 -3.13 26.67
CA SER A 28 -39.22 -3.59 26.43
C SER A 28 -39.67 -3.98 25.01
N LEU A 29 -39.82 -5.31 24.87
CA LEU A 29 -41.00 -6.05 24.38
C LEU A 29 -41.96 -5.35 23.41
N ILE A 30 -42.09 -5.92 22.20
CA ILE A 30 -43.39 -6.40 21.68
C ILE A 30 -43.18 -7.73 20.97
N ALA A 31 -43.68 -8.80 21.60
CA ALA A 31 -44.00 -10.04 20.94
C ALA A 31 -45.36 -9.87 20.25
N LEU A 32 -45.46 -10.25 18.98
CA LEU A 32 -46.70 -10.76 18.43
C LEU A 32 -46.40 -11.74 17.31
N SER A 33 -47.02 -12.90 17.50
CA SER A 33 -46.78 -14.18 16.88
C SER A 33 -47.46 -14.34 15.52
N SER A 34 -46.84 -15.21 14.73
CA SER A 34 -47.44 -16.23 13.86
C SER A 34 -48.30 -15.77 12.68
N ILE A 35 -47.77 -15.96 11.46
CA ILE A 35 -48.40 -16.85 10.47
C ILE A 35 -47.31 -17.71 9.81
N TRP A 36 -47.41 -19.00 10.08
CA TRP A 36 -46.78 -20.07 9.32
C TRP A 36 -47.38 -20.11 7.91
N VAL A 37 -46.52 -20.06 6.88
CA VAL A 37 -46.79 -20.74 5.62
C VAL A 37 -45.62 -21.70 5.44
N ALA A 38 -45.89 -22.97 5.76
CA ALA A 38 -45.02 -24.08 5.44
C ALA A 38 -44.98 -24.23 3.91
N CYS A 39 -43.87 -23.82 3.31
CA CYS A 39 -43.40 -24.44 2.08
C CYS A 39 -42.46 -25.57 2.51
N ASP A 40 -43.01 -26.78 2.59
CA ASP A 40 -42.24 -28.03 2.63
C ASP A 40 -41.46 -28.18 1.32
N SER A 41 -40.32 -27.49 1.22
CA SER A 41 -39.29 -27.85 0.26
C SER A 41 -38.38 -28.84 0.95
N LYS A 42 -38.47 -30.11 0.53
CA LYS A 42 -37.50 -31.15 0.88
C LYS A 42 -36.14 -30.80 0.26
N PHE A 43 -35.44 -29.83 0.82
CA PHE A 43 -34.00 -29.81 0.78
C PHE A 43 -33.53 -30.63 1.98
N VAL A 44 -33.01 -31.82 1.69
CA VAL A 44 -32.09 -32.47 2.60
C VAL A 44 -30.89 -31.53 2.68
N GLU A 45 -30.86 -30.67 3.71
CA GLU A 45 -29.66 -29.94 4.07
C GLU A 45 -28.61 -30.98 4.44
N SER A 46 -27.72 -31.27 3.50
CA SER A 46 -26.42 -31.83 3.80
C SER A 46 -25.78 -30.89 4.83
N SER A 47 -25.36 -31.43 5.98
CA SER A 47 -24.58 -30.69 6.98
C SER A 47 -23.52 -29.82 6.30
N PRO A 48 -23.28 -28.55 6.73
CA PRO A 48 -22.34 -27.64 6.08
C PRO A 48 -20.89 -28.16 6.00
N ASP A 49 -20.59 -29.27 6.69
CA ASP A 49 -19.24 -29.78 6.89
C ASP A 49 -18.61 -30.52 5.69
N SER A 50 -19.25 -30.59 4.52
CA SER A 50 -18.75 -31.45 3.43
C SER A 50 -18.65 -30.83 2.03
N VAL A 51 -18.71 -29.50 1.90
CA VAL A 51 -18.22 -28.86 0.67
C VAL A 51 -16.70 -28.69 0.78
N GLN A 52 -15.97 -29.80 0.69
CA GLN A 52 -14.53 -29.81 0.39
C GLN A 52 -14.34 -29.39 -1.08
N LEU A 53 -14.54 -28.10 -1.36
CA LEU A 53 -13.96 -27.47 -2.54
C LEU A 53 -12.45 -27.41 -2.27
N SER A 54 -11.72 -28.43 -2.74
CA SER A 54 -10.25 -28.52 -2.75
C SER A 54 -9.56 -28.39 -1.38
N GLY A 55 -9.47 -29.51 -0.65
CA GLY A 55 -8.39 -29.81 0.30
C GLY A 55 -8.39 -29.10 1.67
N ILE A 56 -9.04 -27.95 1.82
CA ILE A 56 -9.14 -27.19 3.08
C ILE A 56 -10.61 -26.95 3.45
N THR A 57 -10.91 -26.94 4.75
CA THR A 57 -12.29 -26.72 5.23
C THR A 57 -12.71 -25.25 5.07
N LEU A 58 -14.02 -24.98 5.09
CA LEU A 58 -14.51 -23.59 5.06
C LEU A 58 -14.04 -22.80 6.29
N ASP A 59 -14.04 -23.41 7.47
CA ASP A 59 -13.60 -22.77 8.71
C ASP A 59 -12.11 -22.43 8.68
N GLU A 60 -11.29 -23.30 8.12
CA GLU A 60 -9.87 -23.05 7.90
C GLU A 60 -9.65 -21.88 6.92
N ARG A 61 -10.43 -21.82 5.83
CA ARG A 61 -10.42 -20.69 4.89
C ARG A 61 -10.83 -19.38 5.56
N LEU A 62 -11.83 -19.40 6.45
CA LEU A 62 -12.29 -18.21 7.17
C LEU A 62 -11.26 -17.73 8.21
N THR A 63 -10.58 -18.65 8.89
CA THR A 63 -9.51 -18.33 9.83
C THR A 63 -8.32 -17.69 9.12
N GLN A 64 -7.85 -18.32 8.03
CA GLN A 64 -6.78 -17.78 7.20
C GLN A 64 -7.19 -16.47 6.51
N LYS A 65 -8.49 -16.32 6.16
CA LYS A 65 -9.01 -15.04 5.66
C LYS A 65 -8.80 -13.94 6.70
N ALA A 66 -9.15 -14.18 7.96
CA ALA A 66 -8.98 -13.19 9.02
C ALA A 66 -7.51 -12.81 9.24
N GLU A 67 -6.60 -13.79 9.18
CA GLU A 67 -5.15 -13.54 9.26
C GLU A 67 -4.64 -12.67 8.10
N ILE A 68 -4.99 -13.03 6.85
CA ILE A 68 -4.62 -12.23 5.68
C ILE A 68 -5.28 -10.85 5.71
N ASP A 69 -6.53 -10.72 6.15
CA ASP A 69 -7.20 -9.42 6.29
C ASP A 69 -6.48 -8.52 7.30
N GLU A 70 -5.98 -9.10 8.39
CA GLU A 70 -5.18 -8.39 9.39
C GLU A 70 -3.82 -7.95 8.83
N ARG A 71 -3.18 -8.78 8.00
CA ARG A 71 -1.97 -8.40 7.25
C ARG A 71 -2.25 -7.25 6.29
N ILE A 72 -3.37 -7.33 5.56
CA ILE A 72 -3.80 -6.25 4.67
C ILE A 72 -4.07 -4.97 5.46
N ASN A 73 -4.71 -5.03 6.64
CA ASN A 73 -4.92 -3.86 7.50
C ASN A 73 -3.59 -3.20 7.90
N GLN A 74 -2.56 -3.99 8.20
CA GLN A 74 -1.23 -3.48 8.55
C GLN A 74 -0.55 -2.82 7.35
N ILE A 75 -0.72 -3.38 6.14
CA ILE A 75 -0.29 -2.74 4.89
C ILE A 75 -1.05 -1.42 4.69
N ASP A 76 -2.39 -1.42 4.80
CA ASP A 76 -3.23 -0.23 4.63
C ASP A 76 -2.75 0.90 5.54
N GLN A 77 -2.50 0.62 6.82
CA GLN A 77 -1.99 1.64 7.76
C GLN A 77 -0.63 2.20 7.33
N GLY A 78 0.28 1.35 6.85
CA GLY A 78 1.60 1.76 6.38
C GLY A 78 1.54 2.59 5.12
N VAL A 79 0.81 2.09 4.12
CA VAL A 79 0.61 2.71 2.81
C VAL A 79 -0.16 4.03 2.93
N GLU A 80 -1.17 4.11 3.80
CA GLU A 80 -1.85 5.38 4.11
C GLU A 80 -0.91 6.40 4.73
N LYS A 81 -0.04 5.99 5.67
CA LYS A 81 0.96 6.90 6.23
C LYS A 81 1.92 7.39 5.15
N VAL A 82 2.42 6.50 4.29
CA VAL A 82 3.25 6.86 3.13
C VAL A 82 2.52 7.85 2.22
N LYS A 83 1.25 7.59 1.86
CA LYS A 83 0.44 8.49 1.05
C LYS A 83 0.33 9.89 1.67
N ARG A 84 -0.03 9.97 2.95
CA ARG A 84 -0.16 11.26 3.67
C ARG A 84 1.16 12.02 3.68
N ILE A 85 2.27 11.32 3.84
CA ILE A 85 3.62 11.90 3.79
C ILE A 85 3.91 12.48 2.39
N ILE A 86 3.65 11.72 1.32
CA ILE A 86 3.80 12.20 -0.06
C ILE A 86 2.91 13.42 -0.31
N ASP A 87 1.68 13.42 0.20
CA ASP A 87 0.75 14.55 0.06
C ASP A 87 1.24 15.80 0.81
N LEU A 88 1.87 15.63 1.98
CA LEU A 88 2.54 16.73 2.69
C LEU A 88 3.71 17.27 1.87
N PHE A 89 4.54 16.40 1.31
CA PHE A 89 5.66 16.78 0.44
C PHE A 89 5.16 17.61 -0.76
N LYS A 90 4.12 17.15 -1.46
CA LYS A 90 3.49 17.89 -2.58
C LYS A 90 3.00 19.27 -2.17
N LYS A 91 2.29 19.36 -1.03
CA LYS A 91 1.74 20.63 -0.52
C LYS A 91 2.80 21.63 -0.10
N ILE A 92 3.91 21.18 0.48
CA ILE A 92 5.02 22.05 0.89
C ILE A 92 5.74 22.62 -0.34
N GLN A 93 5.96 21.79 -1.36
CA GLN A 93 6.66 22.18 -2.58
C GLN A 93 5.87 23.16 -3.45
N ASN A 94 4.60 22.87 -3.72
CA ASN A 94 3.81 23.69 -4.64
C ASN A 94 2.33 23.70 -4.23
N PRO A 95 1.95 24.55 -3.25
CA PRO A 95 0.60 24.57 -2.67
C PRO A 95 -0.50 24.82 -3.72
N ASP A 96 -0.20 25.62 -4.75
CA ASP A 96 -1.19 26.08 -5.74
C ASP A 96 -1.33 25.13 -6.93
N GLN A 97 -0.42 24.16 -7.10
CA GLN A 97 -0.42 23.23 -8.24
C GLN A 97 -0.42 21.75 -7.84
N ALA A 98 -0.53 21.44 -6.55
CA ALA A 98 -0.62 20.06 -6.09
C ALA A 98 -1.78 19.33 -6.78
N GLN A 99 -1.45 18.47 -7.74
CA GLN A 99 -2.43 17.63 -8.41
C GLN A 99 -2.65 16.34 -7.62
N ASP A 100 -3.93 15.99 -7.46
CA ASP A 100 -4.35 14.69 -6.93
C ASP A 100 -4.28 13.65 -8.06
N VAL A 101 -3.05 13.25 -8.38
CA VAL A 101 -2.74 12.23 -9.38
C VAL A 101 -2.77 10.86 -8.70
N TYR A 102 -3.49 9.92 -9.32
CA TYR A 102 -3.54 8.53 -8.88
C TYR A 102 -2.17 7.85 -9.00
N THR A 103 -1.68 7.25 -7.92
CA THR A 103 -0.32 6.70 -7.79
C THR A 103 -0.33 5.18 -7.57
N PRO A 104 0.83 4.50 -7.69
CA PRO A 104 0.96 3.11 -7.26
C PRO A 104 0.55 2.84 -5.80
N ILE A 105 0.69 3.83 -4.91
CA ILE A 105 0.26 3.75 -3.52
C ILE A 105 -1.27 3.72 -3.43
N ASP A 106 -1.97 4.53 -4.23
CA ASP A 106 -3.44 4.51 -4.33
C ASP A 106 -3.94 3.18 -4.88
N PHE A 107 -3.25 2.64 -5.90
CA PHE A 107 -3.51 1.31 -6.44
C PHE A 107 -3.49 0.22 -5.35
N VAL A 108 -2.49 0.23 -4.45
CA VAL A 108 -2.43 -0.77 -3.36
C VAL A 108 -3.66 -0.68 -2.45
N LEU A 109 -4.08 0.54 -2.09
CA LEU A 109 -5.24 0.76 -1.21
C LEU A 109 -6.54 0.26 -1.85
N ASP A 110 -6.77 0.58 -3.12
CA ASP A 110 -7.97 0.15 -3.85
C ASP A 110 -8.00 -1.38 -4.03
N VAL A 111 -6.85 -1.97 -4.37
CA VAL A 111 -6.68 -3.42 -4.49
C VAL A 111 -6.97 -4.11 -3.16
N ASN A 112 -6.46 -3.57 -2.05
CA ASN A 112 -6.71 -4.09 -0.72
C ASN A 112 -8.20 -4.04 -0.36
N ALA A 113 -8.87 -2.91 -0.59
CA ALA A 113 -10.30 -2.76 -0.33
C ALA A 113 -11.13 -3.84 -1.06
N GLU A 114 -10.86 -4.04 -2.35
CA GLU A 114 -11.57 -5.02 -3.17
C GLU A 114 -11.26 -6.47 -2.80
N LEU A 115 -10.00 -6.79 -2.49
CA LEU A 115 -9.59 -8.16 -2.16
C LEU A 115 -9.97 -8.58 -0.74
N LYS A 116 -10.11 -7.65 0.21
CA LYS A 116 -10.65 -7.93 1.57
C LYS A 116 -12.09 -8.40 1.52
N ALA A 117 -12.86 -7.91 0.56
CA ALA A 117 -14.25 -8.30 0.36
C ALA A 117 -14.41 -9.73 -0.21
N LYS A 118 -13.33 -10.37 -0.66
CA LYS A 118 -13.37 -11.71 -1.29
C LYS A 118 -12.99 -12.82 -0.31
N ILE A 119 -13.56 -14.00 -0.53
CA ILE A 119 -13.18 -15.23 0.19
C ILE A 119 -12.03 -15.88 -0.60
N PRO A 120 -10.91 -16.26 0.04
CA PRO A 120 -9.78 -16.90 -0.65
C PRO A 120 -10.17 -18.26 -1.23
N GLU A 121 -9.75 -18.53 -2.45
CA GLU A 121 -9.85 -19.83 -3.14
C GLU A 121 -8.55 -20.62 -2.95
N ASN A 122 -8.63 -21.95 -2.86
CA ASN A 122 -7.44 -22.80 -2.91
C ASN A 122 -7.12 -23.13 -4.37
N ARG A 123 -5.93 -22.75 -4.83
CA ARG A 123 -5.38 -23.15 -6.13
C ARG A 123 -3.98 -23.69 -5.93
N ASP A 124 -3.76 -24.94 -6.31
CA ASP A 124 -2.47 -25.62 -6.24
C ASP A 124 -1.82 -25.56 -4.84
N GLY A 125 -2.64 -25.67 -3.79
CA GLY A 125 -2.19 -25.60 -2.40
C GLY A 125 -1.90 -24.18 -1.91
N ARG A 126 -2.27 -23.15 -2.69
CA ARG A 126 -2.08 -21.73 -2.36
C ARG A 126 -3.42 -21.04 -2.22
N LEU A 127 -3.52 -20.13 -1.27
CA LEU A 127 -4.70 -19.28 -1.11
C LEU A 127 -4.57 -18.08 -2.02
N VAL A 128 -5.52 -17.95 -2.94
CA VAL A 128 -5.56 -16.85 -3.89
C VAL A 128 -6.91 -16.14 -3.81
N ARG A 129 -6.86 -14.81 -3.79
CA ARG A 129 -8.03 -13.96 -3.95
C ARG A 129 -7.96 -13.30 -5.31
N TYR A 130 -9.10 -13.20 -6.00
CA TYR A 130 -9.22 -12.51 -7.26
C TYR A 130 -10.27 -11.42 -7.16
N SER A 131 -9.98 -10.24 -7.71
CA SER A 131 -10.98 -9.18 -7.87
C SER A 131 -10.80 -8.44 -9.19
N LYS A 132 -11.60 -7.40 -9.36
CA LYS A 132 -11.44 -6.38 -10.38
C LYS A 132 -11.47 -5.02 -9.73
N ILE A 133 -10.66 -4.10 -10.24
CA ILE A 133 -10.71 -2.68 -9.87
C ILE A 133 -10.91 -1.86 -11.15
N GLU A 134 -11.51 -0.68 -11.01
CA GLU A 134 -11.57 0.31 -12.08
C GLU A 134 -10.66 1.49 -11.71
N LEU A 135 -9.64 1.74 -12.53
CA LEU A 135 -8.71 2.83 -12.31
C LEU A 135 -9.38 4.18 -12.62
N PRO A 136 -9.23 5.20 -11.75
CA PRO A 136 -9.76 6.55 -11.99
C PRO A 136 -8.90 7.35 -13.00
N LEU A 137 -8.25 6.67 -13.95
CA LEU A 137 -7.37 7.27 -14.96
C LEU A 137 -8.11 7.45 -16.28
N THR A 138 -8.70 8.64 -16.47
CA THR A 138 -9.50 8.99 -17.66
C THR A 138 -8.71 9.00 -18.98
N VAL A 139 -7.37 9.08 -18.89
CA VAL A 139 -6.46 8.98 -20.05
C VAL A 139 -6.41 7.57 -20.65
N LEU A 140 -6.79 6.54 -19.88
CA LEU A 140 -6.83 5.15 -20.34
C LEU A 140 -8.17 4.84 -21.05
N SER A 141 -8.12 3.99 -22.07
CA SER A 141 -9.34 3.43 -22.67
C SER A 141 -10.15 2.67 -21.61
N GLU A 142 -11.47 2.54 -21.82
CA GLU A 142 -12.36 1.82 -20.88
C GLU A 142 -11.87 0.40 -20.57
N GLU A 143 -11.43 -0.33 -21.59
CA GLU A 143 -10.86 -1.67 -21.46
C GLU A 143 -9.58 -1.70 -20.62
N CYS A 144 -8.76 -0.64 -20.71
CA CYS A 144 -7.51 -0.52 -19.95
C CYS A 144 -7.70 0.05 -18.54
N ARG A 145 -8.85 0.65 -18.24
CA ARG A 145 -9.21 1.11 -16.88
C ARG A 145 -9.60 -0.04 -15.96
N THR A 146 -10.15 -1.12 -16.51
CA THR A 146 -10.51 -2.29 -15.71
C THR A 146 -9.31 -3.21 -15.54
N LEU A 147 -8.83 -3.37 -14.31
CA LEU A 147 -7.77 -4.32 -13.99
C LEU A 147 -8.34 -5.52 -13.26
N HIS A 148 -7.93 -6.71 -13.69
CA HIS A 148 -8.11 -7.93 -12.90
C HIS A 148 -6.96 -8.03 -11.91
N THR A 149 -7.25 -8.28 -10.64
CA THR A 149 -6.24 -8.28 -9.57
C THR A 149 -6.23 -9.63 -8.87
N SER A 150 -5.08 -10.00 -8.33
CA SER A 150 -4.94 -11.18 -7.48
C SER A 150 -4.04 -10.91 -6.29
N LEU A 151 -4.31 -11.61 -5.20
CA LEU A 151 -3.45 -11.67 -4.03
C LEU A 151 -3.20 -13.12 -3.66
N GLU A 152 -1.93 -13.43 -3.51
CA GLU A 152 -1.43 -14.74 -3.11
C GLU A 152 -0.62 -14.62 -1.83
N SER A 153 -0.83 -15.54 -0.89
CA SER A 153 -0.01 -15.67 0.31
C SER A 153 0.95 -16.86 0.16
N SER A 154 2.21 -16.66 0.58
CA SER A 154 3.27 -17.66 0.52
C SER A 154 4.21 -17.53 1.73
N VAL A 155 4.96 -18.59 2.02
CA VAL A 155 5.95 -18.61 3.10
C VAL A 155 7.32 -18.23 2.53
N ILE A 156 8.05 -17.37 3.24
CA ILE A 156 9.45 -17.04 2.94
C ILE A 156 10.33 -18.03 3.69
N TYR A 157 11.24 -18.67 2.98
CA TYR A 157 12.22 -19.60 3.54
C TYR A 157 13.61 -18.96 3.54
N GLU A 158 14.44 -19.34 4.52
CA GLU A 158 15.86 -19.00 4.52
C GLU A 158 16.50 -19.55 3.23
N GLU A 159 17.08 -18.68 2.42
CA GLU A 159 17.90 -19.13 1.29
C GLU A 159 19.13 -19.83 1.88
N SER A 160 19.16 -21.15 1.75
CA SER A 160 20.37 -21.91 2.03
C SER A 160 21.37 -21.56 0.93
N ASP A 161 22.45 -20.86 1.28
CA ASP A 161 23.65 -20.76 0.46
C ASP A 161 24.20 -22.17 0.23
N GLU A 162 23.71 -22.91 -0.77
CA GLU A 162 24.10 -24.31 -0.91
C GLU A 162 24.42 -24.70 -2.36
N GLU A 163 25.70 -24.60 -2.68
CA GLU A 163 26.40 -25.66 -3.41
C GLU A 163 26.58 -26.87 -2.47
N SER A 164 25.48 -27.47 -2.00
CA SER A 164 25.48 -28.61 -1.07
C SER A 164 24.57 -29.70 -1.62
N THR A 165 25.21 -30.70 -2.22
CA THR A 165 24.60 -31.86 -2.85
C THR A 165 24.19 -32.93 -1.82
N THR A 166 23.29 -32.61 -0.90
CA THR A 166 22.65 -33.62 -0.04
C THR A 166 21.17 -33.29 0.17
N GLU A 167 20.31 -34.19 -0.32
CA GLU A 167 18.86 -34.16 -0.13
C GLU A 167 18.51 -34.08 1.38
N SER A 168 17.63 -33.13 1.72
CA SER A 168 17.02 -32.85 3.04
C SER A 168 17.69 -31.82 3.96
N THR A 169 18.02 -30.63 3.45
CA THR A 169 18.00 -29.42 4.30
C THR A 169 16.54 -28.99 4.49
N GLU A 170 15.99 -29.20 5.70
CA GLU A 170 14.69 -28.62 6.09
C GLU A 170 14.77 -27.10 5.94
N LYS A 171 14.08 -26.57 4.92
CA LYS A 171 14.02 -25.12 4.68
C LYS A 171 13.31 -24.47 5.86
N LYS A 172 14.05 -23.67 6.64
CA LYS A 172 13.49 -22.93 7.77
C LYS A 172 12.62 -21.79 7.26
N ALA A 173 11.35 -21.78 7.66
CA ALA A 173 10.46 -20.65 7.40
C ALA A 173 10.93 -19.44 8.24
N ILE A 174 11.15 -18.31 7.58
CA ILE A 174 11.62 -17.05 8.21
C ILE A 174 10.62 -15.91 8.10
N GLY A 175 9.55 -16.08 7.32
CA GLY A 175 8.59 -15.01 7.08
C GLY A 175 7.39 -15.40 6.24
N GLU A 176 6.57 -14.39 5.95
CA GLU A 176 5.37 -14.47 5.11
C GLU A 176 5.48 -13.46 3.97
N LYS A 177 5.00 -13.82 2.78
CA LYS A 177 4.97 -12.94 1.60
C LYS A 177 3.56 -12.88 1.03
N LEU A 178 3.06 -11.66 0.88
CA LEU A 178 1.87 -11.34 0.11
C LEU A 178 2.28 -10.79 -1.25
N THR A 179 1.79 -11.42 -2.32
CA THR A 179 2.07 -11.02 -3.70
C THR A 179 0.81 -10.49 -4.36
N TYR A 180 0.82 -9.20 -4.67
CA TYR A 180 -0.23 -8.51 -5.41
C TYR A 180 0.12 -8.53 -6.89
N SER A 181 -0.78 -9.05 -7.71
CA SER A 181 -0.61 -9.06 -9.15
C SER A 181 -1.83 -8.48 -9.86
N PHE A 182 -1.63 -8.00 -11.08
CA PHE A 182 -2.70 -7.49 -11.92
C PHE A 182 -2.57 -7.97 -13.36
N ARG A 183 -3.68 -7.87 -14.07
CA ARG A 183 -3.80 -8.17 -15.49
C ARG A 183 -4.64 -7.08 -16.13
N SER A 184 -4.08 -6.46 -17.17
CA SER A 184 -4.70 -5.34 -17.89
C SER A 184 -4.92 -5.72 -19.37
N CYS A 185 -5.50 -4.79 -20.13
CA CYS A 185 -5.56 -4.86 -21.60
C CYS A 185 -4.17 -5.05 -22.26
N ALA A 186 -3.08 -4.64 -21.60
CA ALA A 186 -1.72 -4.75 -22.11
C ALA A 186 -1.05 -6.09 -21.74
N SER A 187 -1.67 -6.87 -20.85
CA SER A 187 -1.13 -8.12 -20.30
C SER A 187 -2.18 -9.23 -20.22
N GLU A 188 -3.12 -9.30 -21.17
CA GLU A 188 -4.31 -10.17 -21.09
C GLU A 188 -4.05 -11.66 -20.79
N GLU A 189 -2.87 -12.16 -21.17
CA GLU A 189 -2.49 -13.56 -21.02
C GLU A 189 -1.82 -13.89 -19.67
N LYS A 190 -1.33 -12.89 -18.92
CA LYS A 190 -0.57 -13.13 -17.68
C LYS A 190 -0.82 -12.10 -16.59
N TYR A 191 -0.86 -12.57 -15.34
CA TYR A 191 -0.77 -11.69 -14.18
C TYR A 191 0.67 -11.19 -14.02
N LEU A 192 0.83 -9.88 -13.94
CA LEU A 192 2.07 -9.20 -13.64
C LEU A 192 2.10 -8.86 -12.16
N VAL A 193 3.21 -9.18 -11.48
CA VAL A 193 3.39 -8.81 -10.07
C VAL A 193 3.52 -7.28 -9.98
N ALA A 194 2.65 -6.64 -9.21
CA ALA A 194 2.71 -5.21 -8.93
C ALA A 194 3.43 -4.91 -7.62
N VAL A 195 3.09 -5.65 -6.55
CA VAL A 195 3.60 -5.37 -5.20
C VAL A 195 3.93 -6.67 -4.48
N GLU A 196 5.02 -6.67 -3.75
CA GLU A 196 5.39 -7.74 -2.83
C GLU A 196 5.50 -7.15 -1.42
N ALA A 197 4.77 -7.73 -0.47
CA ALA A 197 4.81 -7.37 0.93
C ALA A 197 5.37 -8.55 1.75
N ASN A 198 6.57 -8.37 2.28
CA ASN A 198 7.33 -9.39 3.00
C ASN A 198 7.37 -9.08 4.49
N TRP A 199 6.90 -10.01 5.32
CA TRP A 199 7.07 -9.97 6.77
C TRP A 199 8.22 -10.86 7.20
N ILE A 200 9.27 -10.27 7.77
CA ILE A 200 10.38 -10.98 8.40
C ILE A 200 10.55 -10.43 9.82
N GLY A 201 10.17 -11.22 10.81
CA GLY A 201 10.08 -10.77 12.20
C GLY A 201 9.03 -9.65 12.36
N SER A 202 9.45 -8.50 12.89
CA SER A 202 8.63 -7.28 13.03
C SER A 202 8.74 -6.29 11.87
N ASN A 203 9.46 -6.66 10.80
CA ASN A 203 9.64 -5.82 9.62
C ASN A 203 8.65 -6.23 8.54
N LEU A 204 7.91 -5.24 8.04
CA LEU A 204 7.14 -5.32 6.80
C LEU A 204 7.90 -4.55 5.71
N GLU A 205 8.36 -5.24 4.69
CA GLU A 205 8.97 -4.64 3.51
C GLU A 205 7.96 -4.66 2.35
N ILE A 206 7.62 -3.50 1.82
CA ILE A 206 6.75 -3.35 0.65
C ILE A 206 7.63 -2.95 -0.55
N LYS A 207 7.68 -3.80 -1.57
CA LYS A 207 8.39 -3.56 -2.83
C LYS A 207 7.40 -3.33 -3.95
N LEU A 208 7.59 -2.25 -4.70
CA LEU A 208 6.81 -1.97 -5.90
C LEU A 208 7.58 -2.48 -7.11
N ASN A 209 6.96 -3.33 -7.93
CA ASN A 209 7.53 -3.77 -9.20
C ASN A 209 7.19 -2.76 -10.29
N ASN A 210 7.99 -1.71 -10.37
CA ASN A 210 7.69 -0.57 -11.22
C ASN A 210 7.73 -0.89 -12.71
N GLU A 211 8.58 -1.81 -13.17
CA GLU A 211 8.58 -2.28 -14.57
C GLU A 211 7.20 -2.83 -14.98
N ASN A 212 6.56 -3.59 -14.11
CA ASN A 212 5.20 -4.07 -14.36
C ASN A 212 4.18 -2.93 -14.26
N LEU A 213 4.26 -2.09 -13.22
CA LEU A 213 3.34 -0.96 -13.01
C LEU A 213 3.41 0.09 -14.14
N GLU A 214 4.54 0.23 -14.83
CA GLU A 214 4.67 1.05 -16.04
C GLU A 214 3.64 0.67 -17.11
N THR A 215 3.20 -0.60 -17.17
CA THR A 215 2.20 -1.02 -18.17
C THR A 215 0.85 -0.32 -18.02
N ILE A 216 0.52 0.17 -16.81
CA ILE A 216 -0.72 0.89 -16.48
C ILE A 216 -0.49 2.38 -16.17
N PHE A 217 0.73 2.75 -15.76
CA PHE A 217 1.11 4.11 -15.41
C PHE A 217 2.08 4.75 -16.42
N LYS A 218 1.98 4.38 -17.71
CA LYS A 218 2.94 4.76 -18.77
C LYS A 218 3.32 6.24 -18.78
N ASP A 219 2.39 7.16 -18.54
CA ASP A 219 2.66 8.61 -18.59
C ASP A 219 3.25 9.18 -17.28
N ILE A 220 3.12 8.46 -16.16
CA ILE A 220 3.60 8.88 -14.83
C ILE A 220 5.00 8.31 -14.56
N VAL A 221 5.29 7.12 -15.11
CA VAL A 221 6.44 6.27 -14.76
C VAL A 221 7.52 6.25 -15.86
N VAL A 222 7.49 7.18 -16.83
CA VAL A 222 8.63 7.38 -17.76
C VAL A 222 9.79 8.01 -16.98
N ASN A 223 10.66 7.18 -16.38
CA ASN A 223 12.09 7.45 -16.17
C ASN A 223 12.71 6.22 -15.52
N GLU A 224 13.82 5.73 -16.10
CA GLU A 224 14.56 4.50 -15.77
C GLU A 224 15.05 4.35 -14.30
N VAL A 225 14.70 5.29 -13.42
CA VAL A 225 15.17 5.43 -12.03
C VAL A 225 14.23 4.73 -11.02
N LEU A 226 13.06 4.26 -11.46
CA LEU A 226 12.06 3.64 -10.59
C LEU A 226 12.28 2.14 -10.34
N LYS A 227 13.32 1.49 -10.87
CA LYS A 227 13.43 0.02 -10.78
C LYS A 227 13.48 -0.55 -9.35
N ASP A 228 13.82 0.27 -8.35
CA ASP A 228 14.05 -0.17 -6.97
C ASP A 228 13.25 0.61 -5.90
N SER A 229 12.04 1.10 -6.20
CA SER A 229 11.22 1.74 -5.14
C SER A 229 10.82 0.71 -4.08
N ALA A 230 11.28 0.92 -2.86
CA ALA A 230 10.96 0.09 -1.71
C ALA A 230 10.58 0.97 -0.52
N CYS A 231 9.61 0.49 0.26
CA CYS A 231 9.25 1.05 1.55
C CYS A 231 9.42 -0.04 2.62
N ARG A 232 10.32 0.16 3.55
CA ARG A 232 10.45 -0.66 4.75
C ARG A 232 9.68 -0.02 5.89
N ILE A 233 8.72 -0.76 6.43
CA ILE A 233 7.88 -0.37 7.56
C ILE A 233 8.27 -1.26 8.74
N THR A 234 8.78 -0.66 9.81
CA THR A 234 9.06 -1.37 11.06
C THR A 234 7.94 -1.11 12.04
N GLN A 235 7.46 -2.18 12.66
CA GLN A 235 6.46 -2.10 13.71
C GLN A 235 7.09 -2.37 15.07
N ASP A 236 6.58 -1.70 16.11
CA ASP A 236 6.92 -2.00 17.48
C ASP A 236 6.22 -3.29 17.97
N SER A 237 6.44 -3.65 19.24
CA SER A 237 5.82 -4.83 19.86
C SER A 237 4.30 -4.76 19.95
N GLU A 238 3.71 -3.56 19.88
CA GLU A 238 2.26 -3.33 19.88
C GLU A 238 1.68 -3.29 18.45
N LYS A 239 2.50 -3.62 17.44
CA LYS A 239 2.17 -3.54 16.00
C LYS A 239 1.90 -2.12 15.51
N ILE A 240 2.27 -1.11 16.28
CA ILE A 240 2.21 0.28 15.86
C ILE A 240 3.39 0.54 14.93
N ILE A 241 3.14 1.25 13.83
CA ILE A 241 4.21 1.64 12.90
C ILE A 241 5.15 2.62 13.61
N ASP A 242 6.37 2.14 13.87
CA ASP A 242 7.44 2.88 14.53
C ASP A 242 8.25 3.67 13.50
N THR A 243 8.76 3.00 12.46
CA THR A 243 9.52 3.65 11.39
C THR A 243 8.98 3.29 10.01
N ILE A 244 9.05 4.25 9.08
CA ILE A 244 8.88 4.01 7.66
C ILE A 244 10.11 4.58 6.98
N HIS A 245 10.74 3.78 6.14
CA HIS A 245 11.84 4.23 5.30
C HIS A 245 11.52 3.86 3.87
N CYS A 246 11.33 4.85 3.01
CA CYS A 246 11.15 4.63 1.59
C CYS A 246 12.29 5.27 0.79
N SER A 247 12.60 4.66 -0.34
CA SER A 247 13.61 5.17 -1.28
C SER A 247 13.10 5.13 -2.72
N ASN A 248 13.71 5.98 -3.55
CA ASN A 248 13.47 6.06 -4.99
C ASN A 248 11.98 6.23 -5.36
N ILE A 249 11.23 7.09 -4.66
CA ILE A 249 9.83 7.36 -4.98
C ILE A 249 9.74 8.56 -5.92
N LYS A 250 9.17 8.37 -7.12
CA LYS A 250 8.81 9.47 -8.01
C LYS A 250 7.46 10.08 -7.61
N VAL A 251 7.44 11.40 -7.44
CA VAL A 251 6.26 12.18 -7.08
C VAL A 251 6.05 13.24 -8.15
N GLN A 252 4.91 13.18 -8.86
CA GLN A 252 4.54 14.25 -9.77
C GLN A 252 4.13 15.50 -8.95
N LEU A 253 4.80 16.62 -9.22
CA LEU A 253 4.54 17.91 -8.58
C LEU A 253 3.61 18.79 -9.41
N SER A 254 3.77 18.75 -10.73
CA SER A 254 2.94 19.49 -11.69
C SER A 254 2.91 18.77 -13.06
N ASN A 255 2.36 19.42 -14.09
CA ASN A 255 2.38 18.88 -15.46
C ASN A 255 3.79 18.79 -16.06
N SER A 256 4.72 19.63 -15.62
CA SER A 256 6.08 19.71 -16.17
C SER A 256 7.16 19.33 -15.16
N GLU A 257 6.78 19.12 -13.89
CA GLU A 257 7.71 18.91 -12.78
C GLU A 257 7.41 17.62 -12.01
N ASP A 258 8.49 16.91 -11.72
CA ASP A 258 8.52 15.71 -10.90
C ASP A 258 9.65 15.78 -9.88
N ALA A 259 9.45 15.13 -8.74
CA ALA A 259 10.47 14.95 -7.72
C ALA A 259 10.82 13.47 -7.61
N MET A 260 12.11 13.15 -7.66
CA MET A 260 12.64 11.87 -7.25
C MET A 260 13.02 11.94 -5.77
N VAL A 261 12.17 11.39 -4.91
CA VAL A 261 12.45 11.26 -3.48
C VAL A 261 13.43 10.11 -3.29
N ASN A 262 14.69 10.45 -3.10
CA ASN A 262 15.79 9.50 -2.94
C ASN A 262 15.66 8.75 -1.60
N ASP A 263 15.32 9.50 -0.55
CA ASP A 263 15.19 8.99 0.80
C ASP A 263 14.03 9.67 1.52
N MET A 264 13.22 8.89 2.22
CA MET A 264 12.04 9.33 2.94
C MET A 264 11.92 8.55 4.24
N ILE A 265 12.15 9.20 5.38
CA ILE A 265 12.12 8.57 6.69
C ILE A 265 11.00 9.18 7.52
N PHE A 266 10.16 8.33 8.09
CA PHE A 266 9.25 8.67 9.17
C PHE A 266 9.67 7.92 10.44
N ASN A 267 9.65 8.63 11.57
CA ASN A 267 9.96 8.07 12.88
C ASN A 267 8.91 8.50 13.90
N ASN A 268 8.18 7.54 14.47
CA ASN A 268 7.09 7.78 15.41
C ASN A 268 7.57 8.21 16.81
N SER A 269 8.84 8.03 17.12
CA SER A 269 9.38 8.28 18.47
C SER A 269 10.52 9.31 18.47
N GLY A 270 10.94 9.77 17.29
CA GLY A 270 12.06 10.70 17.11
C GLY A 270 11.71 12.17 17.32
N GLU A 271 12.75 12.99 17.56
CA GLU A 271 12.67 14.45 17.54
C GLU A 271 12.40 14.97 16.12
N VAL A 272 12.99 14.33 15.12
CA VAL A 272 12.61 14.45 13.71
C VAL A 272 11.58 13.37 13.42
N ARG A 273 10.37 13.78 13.05
CA ARG A 273 9.26 12.87 12.71
C ARG A 273 9.27 12.48 11.26
N PHE A 274 9.74 13.37 10.40
CA PHE A 274 9.81 13.14 8.99
C PHE A 274 11.02 13.83 8.39
N GLU A 275 11.70 13.13 7.50
CA GLU A 275 12.77 13.67 6.69
C GLU A 275 12.58 13.15 5.26
N ALA A 276 12.75 14.01 4.27
CA ALA A 276 12.79 13.60 2.88
C ALA A 276 13.81 14.39 2.08
N ASN A 277 14.59 13.67 1.29
CA ASN A 277 15.57 14.20 0.37
C ASN A 277 15.13 13.89 -1.06
N ALA A 278 14.97 14.92 -1.88
CA ALA A 278 14.44 14.77 -3.23
C ALA A 278 15.20 15.61 -4.26
N ASP A 279 15.37 15.04 -5.44
CA ASP A 279 15.83 15.74 -6.64
C ASP A 279 14.63 16.18 -7.45
N ILE A 280 14.53 17.47 -7.78
CA ILE A 280 13.42 18.01 -8.57
C ILE A 280 13.87 18.17 -10.01
N PHE A 281 13.03 17.71 -10.92
CA PHE A 281 13.22 17.77 -12.36
C PHE A 281 12.12 18.63 -12.99
N GLU A 282 12.47 19.31 -14.08
CA GLU A 282 11.54 19.96 -14.99
C GLU A 282 11.88 19.51 -16.41
N ASN A 283 10.90 18.94 -17.12
CA ASN A 283 11.11 18.38 -18.46
C ASN A 283 12.34 17.45 -18.55
N ALA A 284 12.48 16.54 -17.57
CA ALA A 284 13.59 15.59 -17.42
C ALA A 284 14.98 16.20 -17.11
N ARG A 285 15.08 17.49 -16.80
CA ARG A 285 16.32 18.13 -16.34
C ARG A 285 16.27 18.41 -14.86
N LYS A 286 17.29 17.99 -14.10
CA LYS A 286 17.39 18.28 -12.67
C LYS A 286 17.54 19.79 -12.45
N LYS A 287 16.58 20.42 -11.78
CA LYS A 287 16.56 21.87 -11.53
C LYS A 287 16.93 22.23 -10.10
N ALA A 288 16.68 21.33 -9.14
CA ALA A 288 16.92 21.60 -7.73
C ALA A 288 17.10 20.31 -6.93
N THR A 289 17.64 20.46 -5.73
CA THR A 289 17.49 19.48 -4.66
C THR A 289 16.65 20.08 -3.54
N SER A 290 15.87 19.23 -2.88
CA SER A 290 14.96 19.58 -1.81
C SER A 290 15.24 18.71 -0.60
N GLU A 291 15.24 19.35 0.56
CA GLU A 291 15.24 18.68 1.85
C GLU A 291 14.01 19.18 2.64
N ILE A 292 13.20 18.24 3.13
CA ILE A 292 12.09 18.54 4.03
C ILE A 292 12.36 17.83 5.34
N THR A 293 12.27 18.57 6.43
CA THR A 293 12.31 18.01 7.79
C THR A 293 11.07 18.48 8.54
N VAL A 294 10.34 17.56 9.18
CA VAL A 294 9.26 17.87 10.11
C VAL A 294 9.62 17.35 11.49
N LEU A 295 9.63 18.25 12.47
CA LEU A 295 9.97 17.95 13.85
C LEU A 295 8.76 17.45 14.64
N ALA A 296 9.00 16.86 15.81
CA ALA A 296 7.97 16.32 16.71
C ALA A 296 6.99 17.37 17.23
N ASN A 297 7.40 18.64 17.27
CA ASN A 297 6.54 19.77 17.62
C ASN A 297 5.67 20.26 16.45
N GLY A 298 5.78 19.64 15.26
CA GLY A 298 5.08 20.02 14.04
C GLY A 298 5.75 21.13 13.22
N GLU A 299 6.92 21.62 13.65
CA GLU A 299 7.71 22.58 12.87
C GLU A 299 8.20 21.94 11.58
N VAL A 300 8.01 22.66 10.47
CA VAL A 300 8.43 22.23 9.13
C VAL A 300 9.61 23.09 8.70
N LYS A 301 10.73 22.44 8.37
CA LYS A 301 11.89 23.03 7.72
C LYS A 301 11.94 22.55 6.28
N PHE A 302 12.15 23.51 5.38
CA PHE A 302 12.16 23.25 3.95
C PHE A 302 13.30 24.01 3.31
N ASP A 303 14.23 23.26 2.73
CA ASP A 303 15.39 23.80 2.05
C ASP A 303 15.34 23.39 0.57
N LEU A 304 15.38 24.39 -0.30
CA LEU A 304 15.40 24.22 -1.75
C LEU A 304 16.68 24.81 -2.32
N ASN A 305 17.58 23.94 -2.77
CA ASN A 305 18.84 24.30 -3.39
C ASN A 305 18.70 24.22 -4.91
N LYS A 306 18.49 25.37 -5.55
CA LYS A 306 18.43 25.47 -7.02
C LYS A 306 19.79 25.16 -7.61
N ILE A 307 19.81 24.35 -8.65
CA ILE A 307 21.01 24.15 -9.47
C ILE A 307 21.00 25.30 -10.48
N GLU A 308 21.90 26.27 -10.29
CA GLU A 308 22.12 27.29 -11.31
C GLU A 308 22.72 26.60 -12.54
N GLU A 309 21.94 26.48 -13.63
CA GLU A 309 22.54 26.29 -14.94
C GLU A 309 23.41 27.53 -15.18
N ASN A 310 24.72 27.38 -15.05
CA ASN A 310 25.63 28.32 -15.67
C ASN A 310 25.25 28.35 -17.15
N ALA A 311 24.56 29.41 -17.56
CA ALA A 311 24.39 29.76 -18.94
C ALA A 311 25.79 29.99 -19.49
N SER A 312 26.43 28.93 -19.98
CA SER A 312 27.47 29.06 -20.98
C SER A 312 26.77 29.57 -22.23
N GLU A 313 26.54 30.87 -22.26
CA GLU A 313 26.62 31.63 -23.50
C GLU A 313 27.97 31.28 -24.13
N SER A 314 27.96 30.37 -25.11
CA SER A 314 29.09 30.17 -26.00
C SER A 314 28.56 29.90 -27.40
N GLN A 315 28.32 31.04 -28.08
CA GLN A 315 28.52 31.36 -29.50
C GLN A 315 27.75 30.58 -30.58
#